data_AF-A0A944F3N8-F1
#
_entry.id   AF-A0A944F3N8-F1
#
_cell.length_a   1.000
_cell.length_b   1.000
_cell.length_c   1.000
_cell.angle_alpha   90.00
_cell.angle_beta   90.00
_cell.angle_gamma   90.00
#
_symmetry.space_group_name_H-M   'P 1'
#
loop_
_entity.id
_entity.type
_entity.pdbx_description
1 polymer ?
#
loop_
_entity_poly.entity_id
_entity_poly.type
_entity_poly.pdbx_seq_one_letter_code
_entity_poly.pdbx_strand_id
1 'polypeptide(L)'
;MPSRLSTAIESALVSIPLQAEPTTKSHAIGFRQNHVEDFARVRNRKIRKACGQRMRQHETGRSREPPMGPSPRSLTPIRTTLPLEHPGAIEVVGFNAYESINDQLGSS
;
A
#
# COMPACT_ATOMS: atom_id res chain seq x y z
N MET A 1 -13.34 4.37 -10.23
CA MET A 1 -12.71 3.69 -11.38
C MET A 1 -11.86 2.57 -10.82
N PRO A 2 -12.08 1.30 -11.17
CA PRO A 2 -11.15 0.24 -10.81
C PRO A 2 -9.77 0.61 -11.36
N SER A 3 -8.72 0.49 -10.55
CA SER A 3 -7.36 0.79 -10.97
C SER A 3 -6.86 -0.32 -11.87
N ARG A 4 -6.66 0.00 -13.14
CA ARG A 4 -5.94 -0.84 -14.11
C ARG A 4 -4.48 -0.89 -13.70
N LEU A 5 -3.89 -2.08 -13.65
CA LEU A 5 -2.45 -2.23 -13.46
C LEU A 5 -1.78 -2.47 -14.81
N SER A 6 -0.88 -1.56 -15.21
CA SER A 6 -0.01 -1.75 -16.37
C SER A 6 1.28 -2.43 -15.90
N THR A 7 1.55 -3.64 -16.39
CA THR A 7 2.71 -4.44 -15.99
C THR A 7 3.18 -5.31 -17.16
N ALA A 8 4.21 -6.12 -16.95
CA ALA A 8 4.69 -7.12 -17.89
C ALA A 8 4.86 -8.47 -17.20
N ILE A 9 4.67 -9.55 -17.96
CA ILE A 9 5.12 -10.88 -17.59
C ILE A 9 6.53 -11.06 -18.14
N GLU A 10 7.47 -11.39 -17.26
CA GLU A 10 8.87 -11.62 -17.60
C GLU A 10 9.20 -13.11 -17.52
N SER A 11 9.89 -13.58 -18.54
CA SER A 11 10.53 -14.89 -18.61
C SER A 11 11.98 -14.71 -19.03
N ALA A 12 12.81 -15.74 -18.88
CA ALA A 12 14.20 -15.69 -19.32
C ALA A 12 14.39 -15.36 -20.81
N LEU A 13 13.35 -15.53 -21.64
CA LEU A 13 13.42 -15.38 -23.10
C LEU A 13 12.64 -14.16 -23.63
N VAL A 14 11.55 -13.78 -22.98
CA VAL A 14 10.65 -12.73 -23.47
C VAL A 14 10.01 -11.93 -22.34
N SER A 15 9.75 -10.66 -22.63
CA SER A 15 8.92 -9.76 -21.81
C SER A 15 7.64 -9.43 -22.58
N ILE A 16 6.49 -9.72 -21.98
CA ILE A 16 5.16 -9.55 -22.60
C ILE A 16 4.40 -8.49 -21.82
N PRO A 17 4.07 -7.32 -22.42
CA PRO A 17 3.28 -6.29 -21.74
C PRO A 17 1.83 -6.72 -21.59
N LEU A 18 1.22 -6.43 -20.43
CA LEU A 18 -0.19 -6.72 -20.17
C LEU A 18 -0.88 -5.64 -19.33
N GLN A 19 -2.20 -5.63 -19.39
CA GLN A 19 -3.07 -4.83 -18.55
C GLN A 19 -3.89 -5.77 -17.66
N ALA A 20 -3.68 -5.70 -16.35
CA ALA A 20 -4.44 -6.48 -15.39
C ALA A 20 -5.62 -5.65 -14.88
N GLU A 21 -6.82 -6.21 -15.01
CA GLU A 21 -8.08 -5.63 -14.56
C GLU A 21 -8.66 -6.48 -13.42
N PRO A 22 -9.12 -5.88 -12.31
CA PRO A 22 -9.84 -6.63 -11.29
C PRO A 22 -11.21 -7.07 -11.83
N THR A 23 -11.49 -8.37 -11.76
CA THR A 23 -12.81 -8.92 -12.14
C THR A 23 -13.87 -8.62 -11.08
N THR A 24 -13.48 -8.46 -9.81
CA THR A 24 -14.38 -8.13 -8.72
C THR A 24 -14.35 -6.62 -8.42
N LYS A 25 -15.52 -6.05 -8.16
CA LYS A 25 -15.64 -4.63 -7.80
C LYS A 25 -15.61 -4.49 -6.29
N SER A 26 -14.61 -3.77 -5.77
CA SER A 26 -14.66 -3.32 -4.38
C SER A 26 -15.77 -2.28 -4.21
N HIS A 27 -16.74 -2.56 -3.33
CA HIS A 27 -17.80 -1.65 -2.92
C HIS A 27 -17.45 -0.85 -1.66
N ALA A 28 -16.16 -0.66 -1.38
CA ALA A 28 -15.73 0.16 -0.25
C ALA A 28 -16.17 1.63 -0.44
N ILE A 29 -17.08 2.09 0.41
CA ILE A 29 -17.49 3.50 0.46
C ILE A 29 -16.64 4.20 1.52
N GLY A 30 -15.77 5.11 1.07
CA GLY A 30 -15.02 5.97 1.99
C GLY A 30 -15.91 7.11 2.51
N PHE A 31 -16.10 7.19 3.82
CA PHE A 31 -16.78 8.32 4.43
C PHE A 31 -15.92 9.59 4.32
N ARG A 32 -16.52 10.67 3.85
CA ARG A 32 -15.90 12.00 3.87
C ARG A 32 -16.36 12.75 5.11
N GLN A 33 -15.42 13.40 5.78
CA GLN A 33 -15.76 14.34 6.84
C GLN A 33 -16.23 15.65 6.18
N ASN A 34 -17.50 15.98 6.37
CA ASN A 34 -18.11 17.23 5.91
C ASN A 34 -18.52 18.06 7.14
N HIS A 35 -18.44 19.38 7.02
CA HIS A 35 -18.97 20.31 8.02
C HIS A 35 -20.50 20.15 8.09
N VAL A 36 -21.08 20.04 9.29
CA VAL A 36 -22.52 19.73 9.44
C VAL A 36 -23.40 20.90 9.01
N GLU A 37 -22.96 22.14 9.26
CA GLU A 37 -23.77 23.34 9.00
C GLU A 37 -23.71 23.76 7.53
N ASP A 38 -22.51 23.76 6.93
CA ASP A 38 -22.29 24.32 5.58
C ASP A 38 -21.99 23.26 4.51
N PHE A 39 -21.97 21.97 4.89
CA PHE A 39 -21.55 20.86 4.03
C PHE A 39 -20.15 21.01 3.41
N ALA A 40 -19.34 21.93 3.94
CA ALA A 40 -18.00 22.21 3.44
C ALA A 40 -17.03 21.04 3.69
N ARG A 41 -16.05 20.87 2.79
CA ARG A 41 -15.06 19.78 2.89
C ARG A 41 -14.06 20.02 4.01
N VAL A 42 -13.98 19.10 4.98
CA VAL A 42 -13.00 19.15 6.07
C VAL A 42 -11.62 18.68 5.58
N ARG A 43 -10.55 19.38 5.98
CA ARG A 43 -9.15 19.01 5.69
C ARG A 43 -8.38 18.76 6.98
N ASN A 44 -7.75 17.59 7.07
CA ASN A 44 -6.94 17.21 8.22
C ASN A 44 -5.51 17.79 8.14
N ARG A 45 -4.94 18.12 9.30
CA ARG A 45 -3.57 18.64 9.42
C ARG A 45 -2.92 18.11 10.69
N LYS A 46 -1.63 17.79 10.62
CA LYS A 46 -0.83 17.43 11.79
C LYS A 46 -0.30 18.68 12.49
N ILE A 47 -0.39 18.71 13.82
CA ILE A 47 0.11 19.80 14.67
C ILE A 47 0.95 19.23 15.82
N ARG A 48 1.92 20.01 16.29
CA ARG A 48 2.66 19.72 17.53
C ARG A 48 1.77 20.07 18.72
N LYS A 49 1.60 19.14 19.67
CA LYS A 49 0.76 19.39 20.86
C LYS A 49 1.29 20.54 21.73
N ALA A 50 2.60 20.66 21.88
CA ALA A 50 3.21 21.64 22.78
C ALA A 50 3.12 23.10 22.31
N CYS A 51 3.14 23.35 20.99
CA CYS A 51 3.18 24.70 20.43
C CYS A 51 2.07 25.01 19.42
N GLY A 52 1.19 24.05 19.11
CA GLY A 52 0.11 24.19 18.12
C GLY A 52 0.60 24.35 16.67
N GLN A 53 1.91 24.35 16.43
CA GLN A 53 2.47 24.61 15.10
C GLN A 53 2.27 23.43 14.14
N ARG A 54 2.11 23.77 12.87
CA ARG A 54 1.89 22.82 11.78
C ARG A 54 3.14 21.98 11.54
N MET A 55 2.99 20.66 11.47
CA MET A 55 4.10 19.75 11.15
C MET A 55 4.13 19.40 9.66
N ARG A 56 5.32 19.42 9.07
CA ARG A 56 5.55 18.86 7.73
C ARG A 56 5.66 17.34 7.80
N GLN A 57 5.40 16.65 6.69
CA GLN A 57 5.40 15.18 6.67
C GLN A 57 6.74 14.56 7.08
N HIS A 58 7.87 15.18 6.71
CA HIS A 58 9.22 14.70 7.06
C HIS A 58 9.58 14.92 8.54
N GLU A 59 8.87 15.80 9.26
CA GLU A 59 9.10 16.02 10.69
C GLU A 59 8.46 14.92 11.56
N THR A 60 7.62 14.06 10.96
CA THR A 60 6.94 12.96 11.65
C THR A 60 7.57 11.63 11.28
N GLY A 61 8.33 11.02 12.19
CA GLY A 61 8.81 9.65 12.06
C GLY A 61 7.69 8.62 12.34
N ARG A 62 7.84 7.41 11.81
CA ARG A 62 7.04 6.24 12.23
C ARG A 62 8.00 5.24 12.88
N SER A 63 7.72 4.82 14.10
CA SER A 63 8.42 3.71 14.75
C SER A 63 7.42 2.64 15.16
N ARG A 64 7.89 1.39 15.23
CA ARG A 64 7.18 0.27 15.85
C ARG A 64 7.97 -0.16 17.06
N GLU A 65 7.29 -0.37 18.18
CA GLU A 65 7.92 -0.86 19.41
C GLU A 65 8.01 -2.39 19.38
N PRO A 66 9.22 -2.97 19.48
CA PRO A 66 9.38 -4.41 19.61
C PRO A 66 9.04 -4.86 21.05
N PRO A 67 8.62 -6.12 21.24
CA PRO A 67 8.24 -6.64 22.56
C PRO A 67 9.39 -6.72 23.59
N MET A 68 10.65 -6.51 23.18
CA MET A 68 11.84 -6.69 24.01
C MET A 68 12.59 -5.38 24.36
N GLY A 69 11.97 -4.21 24.21
CA GLY A 69 12.57 -2.94 24.65
C GLY A 69 12.35 -1.76 23.71
N PRO A 70 12.97 -0.60 24.01
CA PRO A 70 12.62 0.66 23.37
C PRO A 70 12.88 0.64 21.86
N SER A 71 11.90 1.14 21.10
CA SER A 71 11.96 1.18 19.64
C SER A 71 13.14 2.02 19.14
N PRO A 72 13.86 1.59 18.09
CA PRO A 72 14.80 2.47 17.42
C PRO A 72 14.05 3.67 16.82
N ARG A 73 14.51 4.88 17.15
CA ARG A 73 13.94 6.14 16.64
C ARG A 73 14.22 6.25 15.15
N SER A 74 13.29 5.78 14.32
CA SER A 74 13.37 5.88 12.86
C SER A 74 13.12 7.32 12.42
N LEU A 75 14.19 8.08 12.15
CA LEU A 75 14.11 9.43 11.56
C LEU A 75 13.96 9.38 10.02
N THR A 76 14.24 8.23 9.41
CA THR A 76 14.25 8.01 7.95
C THR A 76 13.06 7.15 7.54
N PRO A 77 12.51 7.25 6.31
CA PRO A 77 11.48 6.33 5.84
C PRO A 77 12.08 4.94 5.56
N ILE A 78 12.34 4.16 6.61
CA ILE A 78 12.79 2.76 6.51
C ILE A 78 11.87 1.94 5.59
N ARG A 79 10.59 2.32 5.49
CA ARG A 79 9.60 1.62 4.64
C ARG A 79 9.90 1.72 3.14
N THR A 80 10.59 2.75 2.67
CA THR A 80 10.87 2.93 1.22
C THR A 80 12.18 2.26 0.80
N THR A 81 13.08 2.00 1.74
CA THR A 81 14.40 1.40 1.49
C THR A 81 14.42 -0.11 1.65
N LEU A 82 13.30 -0.72 2.07
CA LEU A 82 13.18 -2.17 1.99
C LEU A 82 13.18 -2.55 0.49
N PRO A 83 13.94 -3.59 0.10
CA PRO A 83 13.87 -4.10 -1.27
C PRO A 83 12.41 -4.32 -1.64
N LEU A 84 11.98 -3.70 -2.73
CA LEU A 84 10.74 -4.12 -3.37
C LEU A 84 11.08 -5.46 -4.03
N GLU A 85 10.67 -6.55 -3.39
CA GLU A 85 10.97 -7.92 -3.85
C GLU A 85 10.57 -8.15 -5.32
N HIS A 86 9.58 -7.41 -5.83
CA HIS A 86 9.16 -7.43 -7.22
C HIS A 86 9.05 -6.02 -7.80
N PRO A 87 9.97 -5.59 -8.68
CA PRO A 87 9.94 -4.28 -9.31
C PRO A 87 8.87 -4.24 -10.40
N GLY A 88 7.59 -4.14 -10.02
CA GLY A 88 6.49 -3.80 -10.93
C GLY A 88 6.18 -4.78 -12.07
N ALA A 89 6.89 -5.90 -12.18
CA ALA A 89 6.70 -6.97 -13.16
C ALA A 89 6.40 -8.30 -12.47
N ILE A 90 5.74 -9.22 -13.20
CA ILE A 90 5.40 -10.56 -12.74
C ILE A 90 6.41 -11.54 -13.36
N GLU A 91 7.18 -12.22 -12.52
CA GLU A 91 8.15 -13.23 -12.95
C GLU A 91 7.52 -14.63 -13.02
N VAL A 92 7.76 -15.36 -14.12
CA VAL A 92 7.33 -16.76 -14.25
C VAL A 92 8.39 -17.69 -13.64
N VAL A 93 8.10 -18.21 -12.45
CA VAL A 93 9.02 -19.12 -11.73
C VAL A 93 8.87 -20.59 -12.17
N GLY A 94 7.70 -20.98 -12.69
CA GLY A 94 7.43 -22.34 -13.15
C GLY A 94 5.94 -22.60 -13.40
N PHE A 95 5.63 -23.79 -13.91
CA PHE A 95 4.26 -24.24 -14.17
C PHE A 95 3.93 -25.45 -13.31
N ASN A 96 2.84 -25.35 -12.55
CA ASN A 96 2.36 -26.42 -11.66
C ASN A 96 1.03 -26.98 -12.16
N ALA A 97 0.76 -28.25 -11.89
CA ALA A 97 -0.55 -28.85 -12.14
C ALA A 97 -1.60 -28.21 -11.22
N TYR A 98 -2.82 -27.99 -11.71
CA TYR A 98 -3.89 -27.33 -10.95
C TYR A 98 -4.17 -28.03 -9.60
N GLU A 99 -4.16 -29.36 -9.61
CA GLU A 99 -4.38 -30.21 -8.43
C GLU A 99 -3.31 -30.07 -7.32
N SER A 100 -2.16 -29.47 -7.63
CA SER A 100 -1.10 -29.20 -6.64
C SER A 100 -1.29 -27.89 -5.89
N ILE A 101 -2.24 -27.05 -6.31
CA ILE A 101 -2.51 -25.74 -5.71
C ILE A 101 -3.51 -25.92 -4.56
N ASN A 102 -3.14 -25.45 -3.37
CA ASN A 102 -4.04 -25.46 -2.21
C ASN A 102 -4.88 -24.17 -2.17
N ASP A 103 -6.21 -24.29 -2.14
CA ASP A 103 -7.19 -23.20 -2.26
C ASP A 103 -7.30 -22.25 -1.04
N GLN A 104 -6.28 -22.16 -0.19
CA GLN A 104 -6.35 -21.36 1.04
C GLN A 104 -6.13 -19.85 0.86
N LEU A 105 -6.01 -19.36 -0.37
CA LEU A 105 -5.94 -17.93 -0.66
C LEU A 105 -7.25 -17.42 -1.30
N GLY A 106 -8.23 -17.10 -0.44
CA GLY A 106 -9.21 -16.06 -0.74
C GLY A 106 -10.60 -16.50 -1.20
N SER A 107 -11.38 -17.06 -0.28
CA SER A 107 -12.83 -16.83 -0.23
C SER A 107 -13.19 -16.15 1.09
N SER A 108 -13.30 -14.83 1.07
CA SER A 108 -13.87 -13.99 2.13
C SER A 108 -14.57 -12.81 1.49
#